data_AF-A0A925K3H5-F1
#
_entry.id   AF-A0A925K3H5-F1
#
_cell.length_a   1.000
_cell.length_b   1.000
_cell.length_c   1.000
_cell.angle_alpha   90.00
_cell.angle_beta   90.00
_cell.angle_gamma   90.00
#
_symmetry.space_group_name_H-M   'P 1'
#
loop_
_entity.id
_entity.type
_entity.pdbx_description
1 polymer ?
#
loop_
_entity_poly.entity_id
_entity_poly.type
_entity_poly.pdbx_seq_one_letter_code
_entity_poly.pdbx_strand_id
1 'polypeptide(L)'
;MGVIPKDILEHIEKEARVSLLNNPGFLSKFCGKSPIDIFSITPYKKLIFIWGNHETGLQHINIRHRFFSNEYTRCKGEYIITSRFGMESGTLMDYRRMADELYFEQNRVIEEPGRGKHYDVFMGRLPFMDNKEFKLVLHKNTKIVHTLYPNIPPHEKPKGKRFLRYDCQVEYQDETYARVVIPYLDIKERLVFGIGVRIDKTAHKETWSVLIYKNDTLFKKADNVADSSIFNSGYSIPYRIDQINKMDLTFIEDWVLEGIDKHSI
;
A
#
# COMPACT_ATOMS: atom_id res chain seq x y z
N MET A 1 -0.70 16.94 -4.88
CA MET A 1 -0.98 16.99 -3.42
C MET A 1 -2.31 17.66 -3.35
N GLY A 2 -3.34 16.90 -2.97
CA GLY A 2 -4.71 17.37 -2.99
C GLY A 2 -4.88 18.42 -1.89
N VAL A 3 -5.17 19.65 -2.30
CA VAL A 3 -5.53 20.73 -1.37
C VAL A 3 -7.04 20.74 -1.28
N ILE A 4 -7.57 20.49 -0.08
CA ILE A 4 -9.00 20.61 0.18
C ILE A 4 -9.30 22.10 0.43
N PRO A 5 -10.31 22.67 -0.24
CA PRO A 5 -10.76 24.04 0.00
C PRO A 5 -11.07 24.33 1.47
N LYS A 6 -10.81 25.56 1.91
CA LYS A 6 -10.91 25.95 3.33
C LYS A 6 -12.33 25.82 3.88
N ASP A 7 -13.33 26.20 3.09
CA ASP A 7 -14.75 26.08 3.41
C ASP A 7 -15.16 24.63 3.64
N ILE A 8 -14.61 23.69 2.86
CA ILE A 8 -14.83 22.25 3.03
C ILE A 8 -14.16 21.75 4.31
N LEU A 9 -12.94 22.21 4.63
CA LEU A 9 -12.27 21.86 5.89
C LEU A 9 -13.06 22.36 7.10
N GLU A 10 -13.54 23.61 7.07
CA GLU A 10 -14.39 24.19 8.11
C GLU A 10 -15.71 23.41 8.27
N HIS A 11 -16.30 22.95 7.17
CA HIS A 11 -17.48 22.09 7.18
C HIS A 11 -17.22 20.75 7.87
N ILE A 12 -16.13 20.06 7.51
CA ILE A 12 -15.73 18.77 8.12
C ILE A 12 -15.51 18.93 9.62
N GLU A 13 -14.83 19.99 10.07
CA GLU A 13 -14.61 20.22 11.50
C GLU A 13 -15.91 20.49 12.27
N LYS A 14 -16.86 21.20 11.65
CA LYS A 14 -18.18 21.42 12.24
C LYS A 14 -18.97 20.11 12.37
N GLU A 15 -18.97 19.27 11.32
CA GLU A 15 -19.61 17.96 11.34
C GLU A 15 -18.98 17.05 12.40
N ALA A 16 -17.64 17.06 12.52
CA ALA A 16 -16.90 16.24 13.47
C ALA A 16 -17.30 16.49 14.94
N ARG A 17 -17.62 17.75 15.30
CA ARG A 17 -17.99 18.12 16.67
C ARG A 17 -19.27 17.45 17.16
N VAL A 18 -20.23 17.29 16.26
CA VAL A 18 -21.56 16.71 16.56
C VAL A 18 -21.66 15.24 16.12
N SER A 19 -20.62 14.70 15.51
CA SER A 19 -20.57 13.31 15.05
C SER A 19 -20.56 12.34 16.22
N LEU A 20 -21.30 11.23 16.09
CA LEU A 20 -21.24 10.11 17.03
C LEU A 20 -19.81 9.53 17.15
N LEU A 21 -19.00 9.66 16.10
CA LEU A 21 -17.60 9.22 16.08
C LEU A 21 -16.70 10.01 17.04
N ASN A 22 -17.15 11.17 17.53
CA ASN A 22 -16.42 11.94 18.54
C ASN A 22 -16.41 11.25 19.92
N ASN A 23 -17.25 10.23 20.10
CA ASN A 23 -17.30 9.39 21.29
C ASN A 23 -16.27 8.24 21.20
N PRO A 24 -15.45 7.99 22.24
CA PRO A 24 -14.41 6.96 22.21
C PRO A 24 -14.91 5.53 21.93
N GLY A 25 -16.19 5.25 22.23
CA GLY A 25 -16.82 3.95 21.97
C GLY A 25 -17.08 3.65 20.49
N PHE A 26 -16.95 4.63 19.59
CA PHE A 26 -17.12 4.42 18.15
C PHE A 26 -15.75 4.38 17.45
N LEU A 27 -15.51 3.30 16.71
CA LEU A 27 -14.24 3.09 16.02
C LEU A 27 -14.21 3.78 14.66
N SER A 28 -15.25 3.58 13.85
CA SER A 28 -15.34 4.12 12.49
C SER A 28 -16.76 4.02 11.94
N LYS A 29 -17.03 4.80 10.90
CA LYS A 29 -18.21 4.63 10.03
C LYS A 29 -17.95 3.48 9.05
N PHE A 30 -18.91 2.57 8.90
CA PHE A 30 -18.87 1.56 7.85
C PHE A 30 -19.12 2.25 6.50
N CYS A 31 -18.04 2.48 5.75
CA CYS A 31 -17.97 3.09 4.42
C CYS A 31 -18.22 4.61 4.33
N GLY A 32 -17.28 5.32 3.68
CA GLY A 32 -17.49 6.67 3.17
C GLY A 32 -18.12 6.61 1.78
N LYS A 33 -19.18 7.38 1.56
CA LYS A 33 -19.83 7.56 0.25
C LYS A 33 -19.22 8.74 -0.52
N SER A 34 -18.60 9.67 0.19
CA SER A 34 -17.95 10.87 -0.36
C SER A 34 -16.51 11.00 0.16
N PRO A 35 -15.57 11.60 -0.60
CA PRO A 35 -14.20 11.87 -0.12
C PRO A 35 -14.12 12.71 1.16
N ILE A 36 -15.12 13.54 1.43
CA ILE A 36 -15.15 14.41 2.61
C ILE A 36 -15.80 13.74 3.83
N ASP A 37 -16.38 12.55 3.68
CA ASP A 37 -17.06 11.87 4.78
C ASP A 37 -16.08 11.56 5.90
N ILE A 38 -16.48 11.88 7.14
CA ILE A 38 -15.72 11.51 8.32
C ILE A 38 -15.81 10.00 8.49
N PHE A 39 -14.65 9.36 8.41
CA PHE A 39 -14.52 7.92 8.57
C PHE A 39 -14.24 7.55 10.03
N SER A 40 -13.37 8.28 10.71
CA SER A 40 -13.02 8.04 12.11
C SER A 40 -12.52 9.32 12.79
N ILE A 41 -12.66 9.38 14.11
CA ILE A 41 -12.06 10.41 14.96
C ILE A 41 -11.21 9.73 16.02
N THR A 42 -10.00 10.22 16.28
CA THR A 42 -9.14 9.65 17.32
C THR A 42 -9.71 9.92 18.71
N PRO A 43 -9.60 8.96 19.64
CA PRO A 43 -10.28 9.07 20.93
C PRO A 43 -9.73 10.21 21.79
N TYR A 44 -8.42 10.50 21.74
CA TYR A 44 -7.77 11.44 22.67
C TYR A 44 -7.56 12.83 22.07
N LYS A 45 -6.84 12.96 20.96
CA LYS A 45 -6.52 14.26 20.36
C LYS A 45 -7.62 14.79 19.44
N LYS A 46 -8.63 13.96 19.14
CA LYS A 46 -9.78 14.27 18.27
C LYS A 46 -9.35 14.62 16.85
N LEU A 47 -8.35 13.90 16.32
CA LEU A 47 -7.91 14.01 14.94
C LEU A 47 -8.93 13.32 14.02
N ILE A 48 -9.18 13.93 12.87
CA ILE A 48 -10.27 13.56 11.97
C ILE A 48 -9.67 12.85 10.76
N PHE A 49 -10.05 11.58 10.59
CA PHE A 49 -9.78 10.81 9.37
C PHE A 49 -10.99 10.89 8.46
N ILE A 50 -10.83 11.53 7.31
CA ILE A 50 -11.82 11.49 6.22
C ILE A 50 -11.57 10.30 5.31
N TRP A 51 -12.61 9.87 4.59
CA TRP A 51 -12.49 8.80 3.60
C TRP A 51 -11.44 9.14 2.53
N GLY A 52 -11.49 10.36 2.01
CA GLY A 52 -10.50 10.90 1.09
C GLY A 52 -10.58 10.33 -0.33
N ASN A 53 -9.50 10.53 -1.08
CA ASN A 53 -9.31 10.07 -2.46
C ASN A 53 -7.85 9.64 -2.70
N HIS A 54 -7.42 9.45 -3.94
CA HIS A 54 -6.02 9.11 -4.27
C HIS A 54 -4.99 10.15 -3.79
N GLU A 55 -5.41 11.36 -3.45
CA GLU A 55 -4.54 12.45 -3.02
C GLU A 55 -4.74 12.90 -1.57
N THR A 56 -5.77 12.44 -0.86
CA THR A 56 -6.13 12.90 0.49
C THR A 56 -6.70 11.79 1.37
N GLY A 57 -6.59 11.91 2.69
CA GLY A 57 -7.33 11.10 3.66
C GLY A 57 -6.95 9.62 3.68
N LEU A 58 -7.88 8.78 4.13
CA LEU A 58 -7.61 7.36 4.37
C LEU A 58 -7.31 6.59 3.07
N GLN A 59 -7.98 6.90 1.97
CA GLN A 59 -7.67 6.30 0.68
C GLN A 59 -6.21 6.57 0.28
N HIS A 60 -5.74 7.81 0.43
CA HIS A 60 -4.36 8.16 0.13
C HIS A 60 -3.35 7.41 1.01
N ILE A 61 -3.61 7.35 2.32
CA ILE A 61 -2.79 6.58 3.26
C ILE A 61 -2.74 5.12 2.82
N ASN A 62 -3.91 4.54 2.50
CA ASN A 62 -3.99 3.15 2.08
C ASN A 62 -3.30 2.89 0.74
N ILE A 63 -3.39 3.79 -0.24
CA ILE A 63 -2.75 3.59 -1.54
C ILE A 63 -1.23 3.65 -1.42
N ARG A 64 -0.70 4.64 -0.69
CA ARG A 64 0.74 4.89 -0.64
C ARG A 64 1.48 4.10 0.42
N HIS A 65 0.76 3.65 1.44
CA HIS A 65 1.37 3.11 2.64
C HIS A 65 0.77 1.77 3.07
N ARG A 66 -0.25 1.22 2.40
CA ARG A 66 -0.71 -0.14 2.73
C ARG A 66 0.43 -1.13 2.68
N PHE A 67 0.35 -2.05 3.63
CA PHE A 67 1.11 -3.27 3.70
C PHE A 67 1.10 -4.10 2.40
N PHE A 68 0.02 -4.02 1.62
CA PHE A 68 -0.21 -4.87 0.44
C PHE A 68 0.28 -4.30 -0.91
N SER A 69 0.89 -3.10 -0.96
CA SER A 69 1.38 -2.55 -2.23
C SER A 69 2.84 -2.93 -2.51
N ASN A 70 3.13 -3.26 -3.78
CA ASN A 70 4.48 -3.49 -4.26
C ASN A 70 5.42 -2.31 -3.96
N GLU A 71 6.72 -2.59 -4.00
CA GLU A 71 7.80 -1.70 -3.53
C GLU A 71 7.79 -0.32 -4.20
N TYR A 72 7.07 -0.14 -5.31
CA TYR A 72 7.09 1.05 -6.15
C TYR A 72 5.68 1.50 -6.54
N THR A 73 5.39 2.80 -6.47
CA THR A 73 4.19 3.45 -7.03
C THR A 73 4.60 4.52 -8.03
N ARG A 74 3.90 4.59 -9.17
CA ARG A 74 4.12 5.63 -10.19
C ARG A 74 3.45 6.94 -9.77
N CYS A 75 4.22 8.02 -9.69
CA CYS A 75 3.71 9.37 -9.44
C CYS A 75 4.31 10.33 -10.48
N LYS A 76 3.45 10.99 -11.29
CA LYS A 76 3.85 11.98 -12.31
C LYS A 76 4.95 11.49 -13.28
N GLY A 77 4.89 10.22 -13.70
CA GLY A 77 5.84 9.65 -14.66
C GLY A 77 7.14 9.13 -14.06
N GLU A 78 7.37 9.30 -12.75
CA GLU A 78 8.49 8.69 -12.03
C GLU A 78 8.02 7.57 -11.09
N TYR A 79 8.86 6.55 -10.91
CA TYR A 79 8.66 5.51 -9.91
C TYR A 79 9.27 5.93 -8.59
N ILE A 80 8.46 5.89 -7.54
CA ILE A 80 8.85 6.24 -6.17
C ILE A 80 8.59 5.01 -5.30
N ILE A 81 9.51 4.69 -4.38
CA ILE A 81 9.26 3.62 -3.41
C ILE A 81 8.03 3.97 -2.57
N THR A 82 7.14 2.99 -2.39
CA THR A 82 6.05 3.11 -1.44
C THR A 82 6.63 3.06 -0.03
N SER A 83 6.35 4.10 0.77
CA SER A 83 6.73 4.10 2.18
C SER A 83 5.84 3.10 2.90
N ARG A 84 6.35 1.89 3.15
CA ARG A 84 5.57 0.75 3.65
C ARG A 84 5.38 0.80 5.17
N PHE A 85 4.13 0.67 5.62
CA PHE A 85 3.85 0.14 6.95
C PHE A 85 4.26 -1.35 6.98
N GLY A 86 4.93 -1.81 8.05
CA GLY A 86 5.28 -3.23 8.24
C GLY A 86 4.05 -4.08 8.53
N MET A 87 4.16 -5.43 8.46
CA MET A 87 3.04 -6.38 8.64
C MET A 87 2.22 -6.17 9.91
N GLU A 88 2.88 -5.71 10.98
CA GLU A 88 2.25 -5.47 12.28
C GLU A 88 1.59 -4.08 12.38
N SER A 89 1.53 -3.34 11.26
CA SER A 89 1.06 -1.97 11.20
C SER A 89 0.31 -1.66 9.91
N GLY A 90 -0.53 -0.63 9.93
CA GLY A 90 -1.32 -0.25 8.76
C GLY A 90 -2.80 -0.61 8.87
N THR A 91 -3.25 -1.00 10.05
CA THR A 91 -4.68 -1.03 10.36
C THR A 91 -5.16 0.38 10.71
N LEU A 92 -6.48 0.60 10.61
CA LEU A 92 -7.09 1.85 11.06
C LEU A 92 -6.80 2.14 12.54
N MET A 93 -6.77 1.10 13.38
CA MET A 93 -6.49 1.25 14.81
C MET A 93 -5.07 1.77 15.04
N ASP A 94 -4.10 1.25 14.26
CA ASP A 94 -2.72 1.75 14.30
C ASP A 94 -2.67 3.21 13.84
N TYR A 95 -3.34 3.56 12.73
CA TYR A 95 -3.39 4.94 12.24
C TYR A 95 -3.92 5.91 13.30
N ARG A 96 -4.99 5.56 14.00
CA ARG A 96 -5.56 6.39 15.07
C ARG A 96 -4.60 6.54 16.24
N ARG A 97 -4.00 5.44 16.69
CA ARG A 97 -3.05 5.43 17.81
C ARG A 97 -1.80 6.24 17.48
N MET A 98 -1.19 5.98 16.32
CA MET A 98 -0.02 6.72 15.83
C MET A 98 -0.33 8.22 15.74
N ALA A 99 -1.48 8.60 15.21
CA ALA A 99 -1.85 10.00 15.10
C ALA A 99 -2.01 10.68 16.48
N ASP A 100 -2.65 10.01 17.45
CA ASP A 100 -2.77 10.52 18.82
C ASP A 100 -1.41 10.65 19.54
N GLU A 101 -0.48 9.72 19.31
CA GLU A 101 0.86 9.73 19.89
C GLU A 101 1.80 10.76 19.21
N LEU A 102 1.59 11.04 17.91
CA LEU A 102 2.40 12.01 17.16
C LEU A 102 1.93 13.46 17.36
N TYR A 103 0.64 13.69 17.60
CA TYR A 103 0.08 15.04 17.72
C TYR A 103 0.36 15.70 19.08
N PHE A 104 1.60 16.14 19.23
CA PHE A 104 2.10 16.96 20.32
C PHE A 104 2.91 18.13 19.76
N GLU A 105 2.87 19.29 20.42
CA GLU A 105 3.59 20.49 19.94
C GLU A 105 5.10 20.25 19.84
N GLN A 106 5.68 19.45 20.75
CA GLN A 106 7.09 19.06 20.72
C GLN A 106 7.49 18.25 19.47
N ASN A 107 6.52 17.59 18.82
CA ASN A 107 6.73 16.83 17.59
C ASN A 107 6.49 17.70 16.35
N ARG A 108 6.03 18.95 16.51
CA ARG A 108 5.66 19.80 15.38
C ARG A 108 6.92 20.27 14.64
N VAL A 109 6.92 20.07 13.33
CA VAL A 109 7.99 20.53 12.45
C VAL A 109 7.70 21.99 12.07
N ILE A 110 8.54 22.92 12.57
CA ILE A 110 8.34 24.37 12.39
C ILE A 110 8.55 24.79 10.93
N GLU A 111 9.50 24.17 10.23
CA GLU A 111 9.81 24.47 8.83
C GLU A 111 9.99 23.18 8.01
N GLU A 112 8.97 22.82 7.23
CA GLU A 112 9.12 21.80 6.17
C GLU A 112 9.09 22.48 4.79
N PRO A 113 10.22 22.48 4.06
CA PRO A 113 10.33 23.13 2.75
C PRO A 113 9.24 22.67 1.80
N GLY A 114 8.50 23.62 1.22
CA GLY A 114 7.49 23.35 0.20
C GLY A 114 6.14 22.82 0.69
N ARG A 115 5.97 22.50 1.98
CA ARG A 115 4.69 21.98 2.54
C ARG A 115 4.04 22.86 3.61
N GLY A 116 4.83 23.68 4.32
CA GLY A 116 4.35 24.45 5.49
C GLY A 116 3.22 25.45 5.23
N LYS A 117 2.94 25.82 3.96
CA LYS A 117 1.83 26.72 3.60
C LYS A 117 0.45 26.07 3.72
N HIS A 118 0.36 24.78 3.43
CA HIS A 118 -0.93 24.07 3.32
C HIS A 118 -1.10 22.98 4.38
N TYR A 119 -0.03 22.63 5.08
CA TYR A 119 -0.02 21.52 6.01
C TYR A 119 0.71 21.86 7.30
N ASP A 120 0.27 21.24 8.40
CA ASP A 120 1.06 21.10 9.62
C ASP A 120 1.64 19.69 9.66
N VAL A 121 2.93 19.58 9.96
CA VAL A 121 3.63 18.29 10.00
C VAL A 121 4.12 18.03 11.41
N PHE A 122 3.89 16.81 11.88
CA PHE A 122 4.35 16.30 13.15
C PHE A 122 5.23 15.08 12.89
N MET A 123 6.38 15.00 13.55
CA MET A 123 7.35 13.94 13.38
C MET A 123 7.80 13.43 14.75
N GLY A 124 7.83 12.11 14.91
CA GLY A 124 8.21 11.49 16.18
C GLY A 124 8.42 9.99 16.06
N ARG A 125 9.08 9.41 17.05
CA ARG A 125 9.31 7.97 17.17
C ARG A 125 8.22 7.32 18.01
N LEU A 126 7.76 6.16 17.57
CA LEU A 126 6.68 5.42 18.23
C LEU A 126 7.22 4.13 18.85
N PRO A 127 7.26 4.00 20.19
CA PRO A 127 7.84 2.84 20.86
C PRO A 127 7.15 1.52 20.53
N PHE A 128 5.83 1.54 20.37
CA PHE A 128 5.04 0.35 20.00
C PHE A 128 5.23 -0.10 18.54
N MET A 129 6.01 0.66 17.77
CA MET A 129 6.35 0.41 16.37
C MET A 129 7.87 0.22 16.23
N ASP A 130 8.50 -0.49 17.16
CA ASP A 130 9.95 -0.71 17.21
C ASP A 130 10.78 0.60 17.21
N ASN A 131 10.26 1.65 17.86
CA ASN A 131 10.86 2.99 17.84
C ASN A 131 11.06 3.58 16.43
N LYS A 132 10.31 3.13 15.42
CA LYS A 132 10.34 3.71 14.07
C LYS A 132 9.82 5.14 14.11
N GLU A 133 10.41 5.99 13.27
CA GLU A 133 10.01 7.39 13.12
C GLU A 133 8.88 7.51 12.09
N PHE A 134 7.90 8.34 12.38
CA PHE A 134 6.74 8.57 11.52
C PHE A 134 6.49 10.06 11.32
N LYS A 135 5.88 10.39 10.19
CA LYS A 135 5.37 11.72 9.86
C LYS A 135 3.86 11.68 9.77
N LEU A 136 3.23 12.53 10.56
CA LEU A 136 1.80 12.83 10.53
C LEU A 136 1.62 14.20 9.86
N VAL A 137 0.80 14.25 8.82
CA VAL A 137 0.52 15.48 8.07
C VAL A 137 -0.95 15.82 8.20
N LEU A 138 -1.25 17.02 8.68
CA LEU A 138 -2.59 17.57 8.82
C LEU A 138 -2.78 18.72 7.84
N HIS A 139 -4.02 18.97 7.44
CA HIS A 139 -4.36 20.23 6.79
C HIS A 139 -4.10 21.40 7.75
N LYS A 140 -3.53 22.49 7.23
CA LYS A 140 -3.03 23.61 8.04
C LYS A 140 -4.08 24.15 9.01
N ASN A 141 -3.71 24.26 10.28
CA ASN A 141 -4.53 24.75 11.38
C ASN A 141 -5.85 23.99 11.55
N THR A 142 -5.91 22.72 11.16
CA THR A 142 -7.07 21.85 11.35
C THR A 142 -6.66 20.59 12.09
N LYS A 143 -7.64 19.81 12.55
CA LYS A 143 -7.42 18.45 13.05
C LYS A 143 -7.55 17.35 11.99
N ILE A 144 -7.63 17.73 10.71
CA ILE A 144 -7.94 16.80 9.62
C ILE A 144 -6.65 16.19 9.09
N VAL A 145 -6.53 14.87 9.21
CA VAL A 145 -5.37 14.11 8.76
C VAL A 145 -5.35 14.05 7.23
N HIS A 146 -4.29 14.57 6.64
CA HIS A 146 -4.02 14.47 5.20
C HIS A 146 -3.36 13.14 4.85
N THR A 147 -2.29 12.80 5.58
CA THR A 147 -1.57 11.52 5.43
C THR A 147 -0.76 11.18 6.69
N LEU A 148 -0.32 9.93 6.79
CA LEU A 148 0.49 9.38 7.87
C LEU A 148 1.38 8.28 7.28
N TYR A 149 2.70 8.37 7.51
CA TYR A 149 3.66 7.46 6.90
C TYR A 149 4.98 7.38 7.67
N PRO A 150 5.70 6.24 7.60
CA PRO A 150 7.01 6.12 8.21
C PRO A 150 8.03 7.07 7.57
N ASN A 151 8.88 7.71 8.38
CA ASN A 151 9.97 8.57 7.92
C ASN A 151 11.21 7.72 7.60
N ILE A 152 11.10 6.93 6.54
CA ILE A 152 12.22 6.13 6.02
C ILE A 152 12.93 6.98 4.96
N PRO A 153 14.28 6.94 4.88
CA PRO A 153 14.98 7.51 3.73
C PRO A 153 14.34 6.99 2.45
N PRO A 154 14.14 7.84 1.42
CA PRO A 154 13.76 7.32 0.11
C PRO A 154 14.79 6.25 -0.27
N HIS A 155 14.34 5.01 -0.45
CA HIS A 155 15.23 3.97 -0.95
C HIS A 155 15.81 4.45 -2.31
N GLU A 156 17.06 4.11 -2.59
CA GLU A 156 17.64 4.44 -3.89
C GLU A 156 16.78 3.83 -5.00
N LYS A 157 16.51 4.60 -6.08
CA LYS A 157 15.91 4.04 -7.30
C LYS A 157 16.72 2.79 -7.66
N PRO A 158 16.12 1.61 -7.88
CA PRO A 158 16.86 0.43 -8.27
C PRO A 158 17.58 0.73 -9.59
N LYS A 159 18.89 0.96 -9.53
CA LYS A 159 19.72 1.16 -10.71
C LYS A 159 19.84 -0.21 -11.40
N GLY A 160 19.44 -0.30 -12.66
CA GLY A 160 19.66 -1.50 -13.48
C GLY A 160 18.54 -2.53 -13.52
N LYS A 161 17.39 -2.33 -12.87
CA LYS A 161 16.24 -3.25 -13.07
C LYS A 161 15.59 -3.00 -14.44
N ARG A 162 15.61 -4.03 -15.30
CA ARG A 162 15.04 -4.00 -16.66
C ARG A 162 13.52 -4.13 -16.68
N PHE A 163 12.94 -4.78 -15.67
CA PHE A 163 11.51 -5.01 -15.50
C PHE A 163 11.07 -4.70 -14.08
N LEU A 164 9.80 -4.29 -13.92
CA LEU A 164 9.21 -3.86 -12.66
C LEU A 164 8.08 -4.80 -12.26
N ARG A 165 8.14 -5.32 -11.04
CA ARG A 165 7.12 -6.18 -10.43
C ARG A 165 5.91 -5.37 -9.95
N TYR A 166 4.70 -5.85 -10.24
CA TYR A 166 3.42 -5.24 -9.86
C TYR A 166 2.59 -6.14 -8.95
N ASP A 167 1.51 -5.57 -8.38
CA ASP A 167 0.58 -6.29 -7.50
C ASP A 167 0.00 -7.49 -8.22
N CYS A 168 -0.09 -8.60 -7.49
CA CYS A 168 -0.65 -9.80 -8.05
C CYS A 168 -2.10 -9.59 -8.49
N GLN A 169 -2.41 -9.99 -9.71
CA GLN A 169 -3.78 -10.12 -10.21
C GLN A 169 -4.31 -11.47 -9.76
N VAL A 170 -5.50 -11.48 -9.16
CA VAL A 170 -6.10 -12.71 -8.62
C VAL A 170 -7.42 -12.97 -9.30
N GLU A 171 -7.57 -14.18 -9.83
CA GLU A 171 -8.81 -14.74 -10.33
C GLU A 171 -9.22 -15.89 -9.38
N TYR A 172 -10.25 -15.66 -8.58
CA TYR A 172 -10.87 -16.71 -7.77
C TYR A 172 -11.86 -17.48 -8.64
N GLN A 173 -11.74 -18.81 -8.65
CA GLN A 173 -12.81 -19.67 -9.17
C GLN A 173 -13.79 -20.03 -8.05
N ASP A 174 -13.25 -20.34 -6.87
CA ASP A 174 -13.98 -20.62 -5.64
C ASP A 174 -13.04 -20.49 -4.41
N GLU A 175 -13.49 -20.92 -3.22
CA GLU A 175 -12.71 -20.86 -1.98
C GLU A 175 -11.52 -21.86 -1.93
N THR A 176 -11.49 -22.80 -2.86
CA THR A 176 -10.48 -23.87 -2.98
C THR A 176 -9.55 -23.69 -4.16
N TYR A 177 -9.87 -22.80 -5.09
CA TYR A 177 -9.08 -22.56 -6.29
C TYR A 177 -8.89 -21.07 -6.61
N ALA A 178 -7.64 -20.68 -6.81
CA ALA A 178 -7.27 -19.35 -7.30
C ALA A 178 -6.12 -19.39 -8.30
N ARG A 179 -6.16 -18.46 -9.25
CA ARG A 179 -5.02 -18.12 -10.11
C ARG A 179 -4.50 -16.76 -9.71
N VAL A 180 -3.19 -16.68 -9.56
CA VAL A 180 -2.47 -15.47 -9.18
C VAL A 180 -1.47 -15.18 -10.28
N VAL A 181 -1.40 -13.94 -10.76
CA VAL A 181 -0.38 -13.53 -11.72
C VAL A 181 0.33 -12.32 -11.16
N ILE A 182 1.63 -12.42 -10.95
CA ILE A 182 2.49 -11.29 -10.57
C ILE A 182 3.03 -10.69 -11.88
N PRO A 183 2.56 -9.52 -12.33
CA PRO A 183 2.97 -8.95 -13.60
C PRO A 183 4.34 -8.26 -13.50
N TYR A 184 5.13 -8.37 -14.57
CA TYR A 184 6.39 -7.67 -14.76
C TYR A 184 6.34 -6.82 -16.03
N LEU A 185 6.43 -5.51 -15.85
CA LEU A 185 6.32 -4.53 -16.92
C LEU A 185 7.68 -3.94 -17.26
N ASP A 186 7.89 -3.55 -18.51
CA ASP A 186 9.06 -2.76 -18.90
C ASP A 186 8.93 -1.29 -18.48
N ILE A 187 9.99 -0.51 -18.72
CA ILE A 187 10.03 0.94 -18.46
C ILE A 187 8.99 1.75 -19.26
N LYS A 188 8.35 1.14 -20.26
CA LYS A 188 7.26 1.73 -21.06
C LYS A 188 5.89 1.18 -20.66
N GLU A 189 5.80 0.48 -19.52
CA GLU A 189 4.58 -0.13 -18.97
C GLU A 189 3.96 -1.23 -19.83
N ARG A 190 4.75 -1.85 -20.70
CA ARG A 190 4.27 -3.00 -21.47
C ARG A 190 4.47 -4.26 -20.65
N LEU A 191 3.47 -5.13 -20.59
CA LEU A 191 3.58 -6.41 -19.91
C LEU A 191 4.57 -7.29 -20.68
N VAL A 192 5.68 -7.67 -20.03
CA VAL A 192 6.73 -8.48 -20.66
C VAL A 192 6.64 -9.93 -20.20
N PHE A 193 6.51 -10.14 -18.90
CA PHE A 193 6.27 -11.46 -18.36
C PHE A 193 5.42 -11.39 -17.08
N GLY A 194 4.94 -12.53 -16.62
CA GLY A 194 4.25 -12.68 -15.35
C GLY A 194 4.66 -13.98 -14.68
N ILE A 195 4.63 -14.01 -13.36
CA ILE A 195 4.77 -15.24 -12.58
C ILE A 195 3.36 -15.69 -12.21
N GLY A 196 2.90 -16.76 -12.85
CA GLY A 196 1.60 -17.36 -12.63
C GLY A 196 1.65 -18.43 -11.55
N VAL A 197 0.83 -18.32 -10.52
CA VAL A 197 0.66 -19.33 -9.47
C VAL A 197 -0.78 -19.84 -9.51
N ARG A 198 -0.93 -21.15 -9.69
CA ARG A 198 -2.22 -21.83 -9.56
C ARG A 198 -2.26 -22.53 -8.22
N ILE A 199 -3.23 -22.17 -7.39
CA ILE A 199 -3.45 -22.75 -6.06
C ILE A 199 -4.68 -23.66 -6.15
N ASP A 200 -4.50 -24.93 -5.78
CA ASP A 200 -5.56 -25.92 -5.62
C ASP A 200 -5.49 -26.49 -4.21
N LYS A 201 -6.38 -26.00 -3.34
CA LYS A 201 -6.42 -26.39 -1.93
C LYS A 201 -6.91 -27.83 -1.76
N THR A 202 -7.81 -28.29 -2.62
CA THR A 202 -8.39 -29.64 -2.57
C THR A 202 -7.33 -30.68 -2.92
N ALA A 203 -6.54 -30.42 -3.96
CA ALA A 203 -5.44 -31.29 -4.35
C ALA A 203 -4.15 -31.07 -3.54
N HIS A 204 -4.17 -30.13 -2.57
CA HIS A 204 -2.99 -29.66 -1.84
C HIS A 204 -1.80 -29.32 -2.75
N LYS A 205 -2.07 -28.61 -3.84
CA LYS A 205 -1.11 -28.39 -4.92
C LYS A 205 -1.00 -26.91 -5.27
N GLU A 206 0.24 -26.46 -5.40
CA GLU A 206 0.59 -25.18 -6.00
C GLU A 206 1.40 -25.44 -7.27
N THR A 207 1.10 -24.72 -8.34
CA THR A 207 1.85 -24.82 -9.60
C THR A 207 2.33 -23.44 -10.00
N TRP A 208 3.64 -23.28 -10.11
CA TRP A 208 4.28 -22.04 -10.54
C TRP A 208 4.60 -22.09 -12.02
N SER A 209 4.40 -20.98 -12.70
CA SER A 209 4.65 -20.85 -14.12
C SER A 209 5.21 -19.47 -14.44
N VAL A 210 6.07 -19.40 -15.47
CA VAL A 210 6.43 -18.13 -16.11
C VAL A 210 5.55 -17.98 -17.35
N LEU A 211 4.93 -16.81 -17.46
CA LEU A 211 4.08 -16.37 -18.56
C LEU A 211 4.83 -15.28 -19.31
N ILE A 212 5.24 -15.50 -20.57
CA ILE A 212 5.93 -14.49 -21.39
C ILE A 212 4.92 -13.87 -22.34
N TYR A 213 4.88 -12.55 -22.41
CA TYR A 213 3.94 -11.79 -23.24
C TYR A 213 4.65 -11.09 -24.39
N LYS A 214 3.97 -11.00 -25.54
CA LYS A 214 4.38 -10.20 -26.70
C LYS A 214 3.17 -9.45 -27.21
N ASN A 215 3.24 -8.13 -27.26
CA ASN A 215 2.12 -7.26 -27.62
C ASN A 215 0.85 -7.59 -26.79
N ASP A 216 1.01 -7.66 -25.47
CA ASP A 216 -0.04 -7.95 -24.49
C ASP A 216 -0.75 -9.31 -24.67
N THR A 217 -0.22 -10.18 -25.51
CA THR A 217 -0.72 -11.54 -25.73
C THR A 217 0.25 -12.55 -25.14
N LEU A 218 -0.27 -13.57 -24.46
CA LEU A 218 0.54 -14.67 -23.94
C LEU A 218 1.23 -15.38 -25.10
N PHE A 219 2.56 -15.27 -25.15
CA PHE A 219 3.40 -15.82 -26.20
C PHE A 219 3.95 -17.19 -25.82
N LYS A 220 4.40 -17.36 -24.58
CA LYS A 220 4.99 -18.61 -24.09
C LYS A 220 4.66 -18.83 -22.62
N LYS A 221 4.53 -20.09 -22.23
CA LYS A 221 4.36 -20.53 -20.85
C LYS A 221 5.38 -21.59 -20.50
N ALA A 222 6.02 -21.46 -19.35
CA ALA A 222 6.87 -22.50 -18.76
C ALA A 222 6.27 -22.89 -17.41
N ASP A 223 5.90 -24.16 -17.25
CA ASP A 223 5.29 -24.68 -16.02
C ASP A 223 6.33 -25.33 -15.11
N ASN A 224 6.00 -25.41 -13.82
CA ASN A 224 6.81 -26.03 -12.76
C ASN A 224 8.19 -25.36 -12.56
N VAL A 225 8.22 -24.03 -12.63
CA VAL A 225 9.46 -23.23 -12.45
C VAL A 225 9.90 -23.09 -10.98
N ALA A 226 9.07 -23.54 -10.04
CA ALA A 226 9.39 -23.60 -8.62
C ALA A 226 8.83 -24.90 -8.04
N ASP A 227 9.50 -25.41 -7.00
CA ASP A 227 9.14 -26.67 -6.37
C ASP A 227 7.77 -26.56 -5.65
N SER A 228 6.98 -27.61 -5.80
CA SER A 228 5.69 -27.81 -5.12
C SER A 228 5.78 -27.82 -3.59
N SER A 229 6.99 -28.03 -3.03
CA SER A 229 7.26 -28.01 -1.58
C SER A 229 7.03 -26.65 -0.91
N ILE A 230 6.86 -25.57 -1.68
CA ILE A 230 6.54 -24.22 -1.19
C ILE A 230 5.05 -24.10 -0.76
N PHE A 231 4.19 -25.07 -1.12
CA PHE A 231 2.78 -25.05 -0.71
C PHE A 231 2.61 -25.42 0.76
N ASN A 232 2.15 -24.47 1.58
CA ASN A 232 1.74 -24.75 2.96
C ASN A 232 0.20 -24.88 3.01
N SER A 233 -0.27 -26.12 3.11
CA SER A 233 -1.70 -26.48 3.09
C SER A 233 -2.52 -25.96 4.27
N GLY A 234 -1.86 -25.43 5.32
CA GLY A 234 -2.51 -24.92 6.52
C GLY A 234 -3.19 -23.55 6.37
N TYR A 235 -2.93 -22.81 5.28
CA TYR A 235 -3.40 -21.44 5.14
C TYR A 235 -4.64 -21.30 4.24
N SER A 236 -5.43 -20.25 4.47
CA SER A 236 -6.49 -19.84 3.55
C SER A 236 -5.89 -19.27 2.26
N ILE A 237 -6.61 -19.39 1.14
CA ILE A 237 -6.14 -18.86 -0.16
C ILE A 237 -5.79 -17.36 -0.08
N PRO A 238 -6.61 -16.48 0.54
CA PRO A 238 -6.24 -15.08 0.69
C PRO A 238 -4.91 -14.86 1.43
N TYR A 239 -4.65 -15.64 2.46
CA TYR A 239 -3.37 -15.57 3.19
C TYR A 239 -2.20 -16.07 2.34
N ARG A 240 -2.41 -17.14 1.55
CA ARG A 240 -1.36 -17.65 0.67
C ARG A 240 -1.02 -16.68 -0.47
N ILE A 241 -2.02 -16.03 -1.06
CA ILE A 241 -1.84 -14.96 -2.05
C ILE A 241 -0.97 -13.85 -1.48
N ASP A 242 -1.25 -13.45 -0.25
CA ASP A 242 -0.49 -12.44 0.46
C ASP A 242 0.98 -12.86 0.68
N GLN A 243 1.25 -14.13 1.00
CA GLN A 243 2.61 -14.66 1.04
C GLN A 243 3.29 -14.61 -0.32
N ILE A 244 2.60 -15.03 -1.39
CA ILE A 244 3.10 -15.02 -2.77
C ILE A 244 3.49 -13.60 -3.19
N ASN A 245 2.64 -12.61 -2.89
CA ASN A 245 2.90 -11.21 -3.25
C ASN A 245 4.13 -10.63 -2.52
N LYS A 246 4.58 -11.24 -1.41
CA LYS A 246 5.76 -10.83 -0.64
C LYS A 246 7.00 -11.70 -0.85
N MET A 247 6.84 -12.83 -1.54
CA MET A 247 7.92 -13.79 -1.71
C MET A 247 9.08 -13.15 -2.49
N ASP A 248 10.31 -13.44 -2.07
CA ASP A 248 11.48 -13.18 -2.90
C ASP A 248 11.45 -14.13 -4.10
N LEU A 249 11.29 -13.56 -5.29
CA LEU A 249 11.20 -14.28 -6.54
C LEU A 249 12.43 -14.06 -7.42
N THR A 250 13.53 -13.54 -6.84
CA THR A 250 14.78 -13.26 -7.57
C THR A 250 15.26 -14.48 -8.35
N PHE A 251 15.11 -15.69 -7.79
CA PHE A 251 15.48 -16.93 -8.49
C PHE A 251 14.68 -17.18 -9.79
N ILE A 252 13.39 -16.81 -9.83
CA ILE A 252 12.57 -16.88 -11.05
C ILE A 252 12.91 -15.71 -11.97
N GLU A 253 13.08 -14.51 -11.41
CA GLU A 253 13.44 -13.30 -12.16
C GLU A 253 14.75 -13.51 -12.94
N ASP A 254 15.80 -14.03 -12.29
CA ASP A 254 17.09 -14.34 -12.91
C ASP A 254 16.96 -15.41 -14.01
N TRP A 255 16.17 -16.47 -13.74
CA TRP A 255 15.89 -17.51 -14.74
C TRP A 255 15.22 -16.94 -16.00
N VAL A 256 14.26 -16.03 -15.83
CA VAL A 256 13.59 -15.35 -16.95
C VAL A 256 14.55 -14.44 -17.70
N LEU A 257 15.37 -13.67 -17.00
CA LEU A 257 16.34 -12.74 -17.60
C LEU A 257 17.37 -13.49 -18.46
N GLU A 258 17.94 -14.58 -17.94
CA GLU A 258 18.83 -15.45 -18.72
C GLU A 258 18.16 -16.01 -19.98
N GLY A 259 16.90 -16.41 -19.86
CA GLY A 259 16.12 -16.97 -20.98
C GLY A 259 15.81 -15.93 -22.06
N ILE A 260 15.50 -14.69 -21.67
CA ILE A 260 15.25 -13.58 -22.60
C ILE A 260 16.53 -13.24 -23.38
N ASP A 261 17.67 -13.17 -22.69
CA ASP A 261 18.94 -12.78 -23.31
C ASP A 261 19.50 -13.86 -24.26
N LYS A 262 19.30 -15.15 -23.93
CA LYS A 262 19.74 -16.27 -24.78
C LYS A 262 18.90 -16.47 -26.04
N HIS A 263 17.67 -15.95 -26.10
CA HIS A 263 16.72 -16.29 -27.17
C HIS A 263 16.19 -15.09 -27.97
N SER A 264 16.61 -13.85 -27.66
CA SER A 264 16.22 -12.64 -28.40
C SER A 264 14.73 -12.66 -28.80
N ILE A 265 13.85 -12.66 -27.79
CA ILE A 265 12.42 -12.39 -27.98
C ILE A 265 12.20 -10.92 -28.32
#